data_AF-A0A0H3F892-F1
#
_entry.id   AF-A0A0H3F892-F1
#
_cell.length_a   1.000
_cell.length_b   1.000
_cell.length_c   1.000
_cell.angle_alpha   90.00
_cell.angle_beta   90.00
_cell.angle_gamma   90.00
#
_symmetry.space_group_name_H-M   'P 1'
#
loop_
_entity.id
_entity.type
_entity.pdbx_description
1 polymer ?
#
loop_
_entity_poly.entity_id
_entity_poly.type
_entity_poly.pdbx_seq_one_letter_code
_entity_poly.pdbx_strand_id
1 'polypeptide(L)'
;MKLLQNEFDYRTWMTDEFLEYDDSPSSAMSQDELEQELQRLMPLNFPCLVYVAYSGNPNAPERLVFTSRNQVAEWAAAMGLT
;
A
#
# COMPACT_ATOMS: atom_id res chain seq x y z
N MET A 1 9.25 -0.61 -1.45
CA MET A 1 8.39 -0.09 -2.53
C MET A 1 8.00 -1.26 -3.42
N LYS A 2 6.73 -1.37 -3.85
CA LYS A 2 6.21 -2.48 -4.66
C LYS A 2 5.30 -1.94 -5.76
N LEU A 3 5.28 -2.60 -6.92
CA LEU A 3 4.30 -2.33 -7.98
C LEU A 3 3.12 -3.28 -7.79
N LEU A 4 1.93 -2.72 -7.61
CA LEU A 4 0.68 -3.47 -7.47
C LEU A 4 -0.08 -3.38 -8.80
N GLN A 5 -0.32 -4.52 -9.45
CA GLN A 5 -0.94 -4.54 -10.78
C GLN A 5 -2.48 -4.48 -10.71
N ASN A 6 -3.05 -4.96 -9.61
CA ASN A 6 -4.49 -5.13 -9.43
C ASN A 6 -4.85 -5.26 -7.93
N GLU A 7 -6.14 -5.40 -7.63
CA GLU A 7 -6.65 -5.54 -6.27
C GLU A 7 -6.13 -6.81 -5.57
N PHE A 8 -5.96 -7.92 -6.28
CA PHE A 8 -5.46 -9.16 -5.70
C PHE A 8 -4.02 -9.00 -5.20
N ASP A 9 -3.15 -8.36 -5.98
CA ASP A 9 -1.78 -8.05 -5.58
C ASP A 9 -1.75 -7.14 -4.34
N TYR A 10 -2.66 -6.15 -4.29
CA TYR A 10 -2.80 -5.25 -3.16
C TYR A 10 -3.21 -6.00 -1.90
N ARG A 11 -4.28 -6.80 -1.95
CA ARG A 11 -4.79 -7.51 -0.77
C ARG A 11 -3.74 -8.49 -0.24
N THR A 12 -3.11 -9.25 -1.14
CA THR A 12 -2.02 -10.17 -0.78
C THR A 12 -0.87 -9.44 -0.10
N TRP A 13 -0.36 -8.37 -0.72
CA TRP A 13 0.74 -7.60 -0.14
C TRP A 13 0.38 -6.95 1.19
N MET A 14 -0.81 -6.37 1.29
CA MET A 14 -1.24 -5.66 2.49
C MET A 14 -1.43 -6.61 3.67
N THR A 15 -2.06 -7.76 3.44
CA THR A 15 -2.30 -8.78 4.46
C THR A 15 -0.99 -9.45 4.88
N ASP A 16 -0.20 -9.92 3.92
CA ASP A 16 0.93 -10.82 4.21
C ASP A 16 2.21 -10.06 4.58
N GLU A 17 2.47 -8.92 3.93
CA GLU A 17 3.74 -8.20 4.06
C GLU A 17 3.65 -6.91 4.88
N PHE A 18 2.52 -6.19 4.84
CA PHE A 18 2.41 -4.90 5.55
C PHE A 18 1.77 -5.03 6.93
N LEU A 19 0.61 -5.69 7.01
CA LEU A 19 -0.09 -5.93 8.28
C LEU A 19 0.42 -7.18 9.01
N GLU A 20 1.16 -8.04 8.30
CA GLU A 20 1.64 -9.34 8.79
C GLU A 20 0.51 -10.13 9.49
N TYR A 21 -0.69 -10.08 8.89
CA TYR A 21 -1.87 -10.71 9.46
C TYR A 21 -1.72 -12.23 9.45
N ASP A 22 -1.95 -12.83 10.61
CA ASP A 22 -2.09 -14.27 10.78
C ASP A 22 -3.53 -14.55 11.23
N ASP A 23 -4.15 -15.61 10.69
CA ASP A 23 -5.53 -15.99 11.01
C ASP A 23 -5.63 -16.79 12.31
N SER A 24 -4.63 -16.66 13.18
CA SER A 24 -4.59 -17.33 14.47
C SER A 24 -5.51 -16.65 15.48
N PRO A 25 -6.02 -17.38 16.49
CA PRO A 25 -6.83 -16.78 17.56
C PRO A 25 -6.07 -15.74 18.41
N SER A 26 -4.75 -15.64 18.23
CA SER A 26 -3.89 -14.62 18.84
C SER A 26 -3.64 -13.40 17.95
N SER A 27 -4.28 -13.32 16.79
CA SER A 27 -4.10 -12.22 15.85
C SER A 27 -4.40 -10.87 16.51
N ALA A 28 -3.62 -9.86 16.16
CA ALA A 28 -3.77 -8.51 16.68
C ALA A 28 -5.02 -7.80 16.15
N MET A 29 -5.61 -8.32 15.08
CA MET A 29 -6.85 -7.83 14.48
C MET A 29 -7.77 -8.99 14.12
N SER A 30 -9.07 -8.74 14.10
CA SER A 30 -10.07 -9.68 13.58
C SER A 30 -10.14 -9.62 12.05
N GLN A 31 -10.76 -10.63 11.44
CA GLN A 31 -11.01 -10.66 10.00
C GLN A 31 -11.85 -9.46 9.52
N ASP A 32 -12.85 -9.03 10.32
CA ASP A 32 -13.68 -7.87 9.97
C ASP A 32 -12.89 -6.55 10.01
N GLU A 33 -11.97 -6.41 10.97
CA GLU A 33 -11.07 -5.25 11.06
C GLU A 33 -10.07 -5.23 9.89
N LEU A 34 -9.53 -6.38 9.50
CA LEU A 34 -8.68 -6.51 8.33
C LEU A 34 -9.41 -6.04 7.07
N GLU A 35 -10.63 -6.51 6.82
CA GLU A 35 -11.42 -6.12 5.65
C GLU A 35 -11.72 -4.62 5.61
N GLN A 36 -12.06 -4.04 6.75
CA GLN A 36 -12.26 -2.58 6.86
C GLN A 36 -10.98 -1.81 6.54
N GLU A 37 -9.83 -2.27 7.04
CA GLU A 37 -8.55 -1.63 6.82
C GLU A 37 -8.07 -1.74 5.38
N LEU A 38 -8.24 -2.92 4.77
CA LEU A 38 -8.00 -3.17 3.35
C LEU A 38 -8.82 -2.22 2.47
N GLN A 39 -10.09 -1.99 2.81
CA GLN A 39 -10.93 -1.08 2.07
C GLN A 39 -10.56 0.39 2.31
N ARG A 40 -10.21 0.75 3.55
CA ARG A 40 -9.83 2.11 3.94
C ARG A 40 -8.55 2.58 3.24
N LEU A 41 -7.59 1.68 3.07
CA LEU A 41 -6.26 1.98 2.50
C LEU A 41 -6.15 1.64 1.01
N MET A 42 -7.24 1.20 0.37
CA MET A 42 -7.24 0.81 -1.03
C MET A 42 -6.82 1.99 -1.93
N PRO A 43 -5.88 1.77 -2.87
CA PRO A 43 -5.52 2.80 -3.84
C PRO A 43 -6.69 3.12 -4.78
N LEU A 44 -6.73 4.36 -5.26
CA LEU A 44 -7.79 4.81 -6.17
C LEU A 44 -7.83 4.04 -7.49
N ASN A 45 -6.66 3.63 -7.98
CA ASN A 45 -6.53 2.93 -9.25
C ASN A 45 -5.29 2.01 -9.29
N PHE A 46 -5.40 0.99 -10.13
CA PHE A 46 -4.30 0.09 -10.48
C PHE A 46 -3.93 0.27 -11.96
N PRO A 47 -2.67 0.00 -12.36
CA PRO A 47 -1.54 -0.31 -11.47
C PRO A 47 -1.03 0.94 -10.73
N CYS A 48 -0.47 0.73 -9.53
CA CYS A 48 0.16 1.79 -8.74
C CYS A 48 1.43 1.30 -8.04
N LEU A 49 2.33 2.23 -7.75
CA LEU A 49 3.49 1.98 -6.88
C LEU A 49 3.12 2.31 -5.44
N VAL A 50 3.40 1.40 -4.51
CA VAL A 50 3.24 1.63 -3.07
C VAL A 50 4.59 1.69 -2.38
N TYR A 51 4.76 2.61 -1.43
CA TYR A 51 5.89 2.61 -0.51
C TYR A 51 5.49 3.11 0.88
N VAL A 52 6.25 2.67 1.88
CA VAL A 52 6.15 3.16 3.25
C VAL A 52 6.98 4.45 3.34
N ALA A 53 6.33 5.56 3.63
CA ALA A 53 6.97 6.85 3.84
C ALA A 53 7.37 6.99 5.31
N TYR A 54 8.67 7.15 5.55
CA TYR A 54 9.20 7.45 6.87
C TYR A 54 8.94 8.94 7.19
N SER A 55 8.27 9.20 8.31
CA SER A 55 7.89 10.54 8.73
C SER A 55 9.02 11.32 9.42
N GLY A 56 10.17 10.69 9.70
CA GLY A 56 11.23 11.28 10.49
C GLY A 56 11.06 11.11 12.01
N ASN A 57 9.83 10.81 12.47
CA ASN A 57 9.52 10.61 13.88
C ASN A 57 9.29 9.11 14.14
N PRO A 58 10.11 8.46 15.00
CA PRO A 58 9.99 7.03 15.28
C PRO A 58 8.69 6.64 16.00
N ASN A 59 7.98 7.60 16.60
CA ASN A 59 6.70 7.36 17.27
C ASN A 59 5.49 7.66 16.38
N ALA A 60 5.71 8.18 15.17
CA ALA A 60 4.61 8.44 14.25
C ALA A 60 4.29 7.17 13.45
N PRO A 61 3.00 6.91 13.18
CA PRO A 61 2.61 5.74 12.41
C PRO A 61 3.21 5.78 11.01
N GLU A 62 3.58 4.61 10.51
CA GLU A 62 4.02 4.44 9.14
C GLU A 62 2.91 4.85 8.18
N ARG A 63 3.27 5.62 7.15
CA ARG A 63 2.31 6.11 6.16
C ARG A 63 2.55 5.43 4.83
N LEU A 64 1.52 4.77 4.30
CA LEU A 64 1.55 4.29 2.93
C LEU A 64 1.31 5.42 1.94
N VAL A 65 2.11 5.44 0.88
CA VAL A 65 1.96 6.36 -0.24
C VAL A 65 1.79 5.56 -1.51
N PHE A 66 0.70 5.81 -2.21
CA PHE A 66 0.38 5.21 -3.51
C PHE A 66 0.62 6.23 -4.62
N THR A 67 1.40 5.84 -5.62
CA THR A 67 1.73 6.64 -6.79
C THR A 67 1.06 6.03 -8.01
N SER A 68 0.19 6.80 -8.66
CA SER A 68 -0.55 6.35 -9.84
C SER A 68 0.33 6.34 -11.09
N ARG A 69 -0.13 5.65 -12.15
CA ARG A 69 0.50 5.69 -13.47
C ARG A 69 0.67 7.12 -14.00
N ASN A 70 -0.35 7.97 -13.83
CA ASN A 70 -0.31 9.36 -14.31
C ASN A 70 0.82 10.14 -13.62
N GLN A 71 0.95 9.97 -12.30
CA GLN A 71 2.01 10.62 -11.53
C GLN A 71 3.41 10.15 -11.99
N VAL A 72 3.58 8.86 -12.25
CA VAL A 72 4.85 8.32 -12.78
C VAL A 72 5.14 8.88 -14.18
N ALA A 73 4.13 8.98 -15.04
CA ALA A 73 4.29 9.53 -16.38
C ALA A 73 4.71 11.02 -16.34
N GLU A 74 4.11 11.81 -15.44
CA GLU A 74 4.49 13.20 -15.21
C GLU A 74 5.96 13.32 -14.76
N TRP A 75 6.39 12.45 -13.84
CA TRP A 75 7.79 12.43 -13.38
C TRP A 75 8.75 11.99 -14.48
N ALA A 76 8.40 10.97 -15.25
CA ALA A 76 9.20 10.51 -16.37
C ALA A 76 9.40 11.63 -17.40
N ALA A 77 8.32 12.32 -17.78
CA ALA A 77 8.37 13.46 -18.68
C ALA A 77 9.25 14.59 -18.12
N ALA A 78 9.12 14.91 -16.83
CA ALA A 78 9.96 15.92 -16.16
C ALA A 78 11.46 15.54 -16.14
N MET A 79 11.78 14.25 -16.19
CA MET A 79 13.14 13.72 -16.27
C MET A 79 13.66 13.55 -17.72
N GLY A 80 12.86 13.93 -18.72
CA GLY A 80 13.24 13.81 -20.13
C GLY A 80 13.10 12.40 -20.70
N LEU A 81 12.31 11.53 -20.06
CA LEU A 81 11.93 10.21 -20.55
C LEU A 81 10.55 10.31 -21.20
N THR A 82 10.45 9.89 -22.47
CA THR A 82 9.21 9.87 -23.28
C THR A 82 8.75 8.46 -23.56
#